data_AF-A0A2G6QKG8-F1
#
_entry.id   AF-A0A2G6QKG8-F1
#
_cell.length_a   1.000
_cell.length_b   1.000
_cell.length_c   1.000
_cell.angle_alpha   90.00
_cell.angle_beta   90.00
_cell.angle_gamma   90.00
#
_symmetry.space_group_name_H-M   'P 1'
#
loop_
_entity.id
_entity.type
_entity.pdbx_description
1 polymer ?
#
loop_
_entity_poly.entity_id
_entity_poly.type
_entity_poly.pdbx_seq_one_letter_code
_entity_poly.pdbx_strand_id
1 'polypeptide(L)'
;MKIHLEKHRINGKFLYYAFVSGANQILEHQSQINEINVFPVRDKDTGTNLASTVRSVIDNIKPYKSYKKTANSIAEMALMGARGNSGIIFAQFLYGANQETPNKKTINLSEFADSIYKSIAYVYESVENPVEGTMLTVIKDWAEFIYSQKNSIGDFDLVLINSMEVLEKSLKETTTKLKALNKSGLVDAGAKAFVLFVKGAIDFIKNRNIRKIVFRSTEKISLIHTEKITDEEIKYRFCTEAIIKNISQSKKELKSFLSKIG
;
A
#
# COMPACT_ATOMS: atom_id res chain seq x y z
N MET A 1 21.25 14.21 13.80
CA MET A 1 21.76 13.94 12.44
C MET A 1 20.76 14.49 11.42
N LYS A 2 20.98 15.69 10.88
CA LYS A 2 20.13 16.26 9.82
C LYS A 2 20.31 15.40 8.57
N ILE A 3 19.22 14.88 7.99
CA ILE A 3 19.28 14.20 6.69
C ILE A 3 19.46 15.32 5.66
N HIS A 4 20.70 15.58 5.24
CA HIS A 4 20.96 16.42 4.08
C HIS A 4 20.66 15.57 2.83
N LEU A 5 19.47 15.75 2.29
CA LEU A 5 19.15 15.28 0.95
C LEU A 5 19.74 16.33 -0.01
N GLU A 6 20.44 15.90 -1.04
CA GLU A 6 20.51 16.73 -2.25
C GLU A 6 19.05 17.02 -2.63
N LYS A 7 18.69 18.30 -2.85
CA LYS A 7 17.31 18.84 -2.94
C LYS A 7 16.33 18.09 -3.88
N HIS A 8 16.77 17.04 -4.58
CA HIS A 8 16.00 16.29 -5.57
C HIS A 8 16.18 14.76 -5.48
N ARG A 9 16.80 14.22 -4.42
CA ARG A 9 17.07 12.78 -4.30
C ARG A 9 16.65 12.23 -2.94
N ILE A 10 16.06 11.04 -2.94
CA ILE A 10 15.67 10.32 -1.73
C ILE A 10 16.55 9.09 -1.50
N ASN A 11 16.88 8.82 -0.24
CA ASN A 11 17.72 7.67 0.17
C ASN A 11 16.90 6.64 0.97
N GLY A 12 17.55 5.55 1.39
CA GLY A 12 16.85 4.48 2.13
C GLY A 12 16.23 4.94 3.46
N LYS A 13 16.89 5.84 4.20
CA LYS A 13 16.33 6.39 5.46
C LYS A 13 15.06 7.20 5.20
N PHE A 14 15.06 8.01 4.16
CA PHE A 14 13.87 8.76 3.76
C PHE A 14 12.70 7.82 3.45
N LEU A 15 12.93 6.83 2.58
CA LEU A 15 11.92 5.86 2.19
C LEU A 15 11.33 5.14 3.41
N TYR A 16 12.18 4.67 4.31
CA TYR A 16 11.74 3.98 5.52
C TYR A 16 10.87 4.87 6.42
N TYR A 17 11.30 6.11 6.72
CA TYR A 17 10.50 6.96 7.60
C TYR A 17 9.21 7.47 6.94
N ALA A 18 9.21 7.66 5.62
CA ALA A 18 7.98 7.91 4.87
C ALA A 18 7.03 6.71 4.98
N PHE A 19 7.55 5.48 4.81
CA PHE A 19 6.79 4.25 4.98
C PHE A 19 6.23 4.11 6.40
N VAL A 20 7.05 4.27 7.45
CA VAL A 20 6.59 4.14 8.84
C VAL A 20 5.52 5.19 9.16
N SER A 21 5.67 6.41 8.67
CA SER A 21 4.66 7.46 8.86
C SER A 21 3.33 7.11 8.18
N GLY A 22 3.37 6.57 6.96
CA GLY A 22 2.19 6.03 6.28
C GLY A 22 1.58 4.82 6.97
N ALA A 23 2.39 3.86 7.39
CA ALA A 23 1.98 2.68 8.13
C ALA A 23 1.23 3.07 9.41
N ASN A 24 1.74 4.04 10.16
CA ASN A 24 1.08 4.55 11.36
C ASN A 24 -0.32 5.10 11.08
N GLN A 25 -0.57 5.70 9.91
CA GLN A 25 -1.93 6.15 9.54
C GLN A 25 -2.89 4.98 9.31
N ILE A 26 -2.43 3.88 8.71
CA ILE A 26 -3.23 2.66 8.58
C ILE A 26 -3.53 2.08 9.98
N LEU A 27 -2.53 2.00 10.85
CA LEU A 27 -2.69 1.43 12.19
C LEU A 27 -3.65 2.26 13.06
N GLU A 28 -3.53 3.59 13.01
CA GLU A 28 -4.38 4.53 13.75
C GLU A 28 -5.85 4.45 13.32
N HIS A 29 -6.10 4.21 12.03
CA HIS A 29 -7.45 4.16 11.46
C HIS A 29 -7.93 2.73 11.19
N GLN A 30 -7.27 1.70 11.75
CA GLN A 30 -7.58 0.28 11.50
C GLN A 30 -9.08 -0.01 11.67
N SER A 31 -9.67 0.40 12.80
CA SER A 31 -11.09 0.16 13.11
C SER A 31 -12.02 0.89 12.14
N GLN A 32 -11.69 2.12 11.76
CA GLN A 32 -12.47 2.88 10.79
C GLN A 32 -12.44 2.22 9.41
N ILE A 33 -11.28 1.71 8.99
CA ILE A 33 -11.14 1.00 7.71
C ILE A 33 -11.98 -0.29 7.72
N ASN A 34 -11.97 -1.03 8.83
CA ASN A 34 -12.80 -2.22 8.99
C ASN A 34 -14.30 -1.90 8.94
N GLU A 35 -14.72 -0.78 9.54
CA GLU A 35 -16.13 -0.37 9.60
C GLU A 35 -16.72 -0.09 8.22
N ILE A 36 -15.93 0.50 7.31
CA ILE A 36 -16.36 0.82 5.95
C ILE A 36 -16.16 -0.34 4.95
N ASN A 37 -15.63 -1.48 5.38
CA ASN A 37 -15.42 -2.63 4.50
C ASN A 37 -16.75 -3.31 4.16
N VAL A 38 -17.35 -2.90 3.04
CA VAL A 38 -18.63 -3.42 2.54
C VAL A 38 -18.53 -4.01 1.12
N PHE A 39 -17.32 -4.07 0.55
CA PHE A 39 -17.06 -4.61 -0.78
C PHE A 39 -15.72 -5.38 -0.82
N PRO A 40 -15.63 -6.53 -1.52
CA PRO A 40 -16.75 -7.26 -2.15
C PRO A 40 -17.64 -7.96 -1.12
N VAL A 41 -17.10 -8.25 0.07
CA VAL A 41 -17.78 -8.92 1.17
C VAL A 41 -17.65 -8.04 2.43
N ARG A 42 -18.71 -7.98 3.24
CA ARG A 42 -18.74 -7.21 4.49
C ARG A 42 -18.19 -8.05 5.66
N ASP A 43 -16.93 -8.43 5.58
CA ASP A 43 -16.23 -9.23 6.61
C ASP A 43 -15.48 -8.38 7.66
N LYS A 44 -15.42 -7.06 7.47
CA LYS A 44 -14.77 -6.09 8.37
C LYS A 44 -13.31 -6.40 8.69
N ASP A 45 -12.57 -6.96 7.73
CA ASP A 45 -11.17 -7.36 7.94
C ASP A 45 -10.12 -6.50 7.21
N THR A 46 -10.51 -5.64 6.25
CA THR A 46 -9.57 -4.90 5.38
C THR A 46 -8.51 -4.12 6.15
N GLY A 47 -8.91 -3.42 7.20
CA GLY A 47 -8.01 -2.69 8.08
C GLY A 47 -7.10 -3.62 8.87
N THR A 48 -7.63 -4.73 9.38
CA THR A 48 -6.85 -5.77 10.09
C THR A 48 -5.79 -6.39 9.18
N ASN A 49 -6.16 -6.72 7.95
CA ASN A 49 -5.30 -7.29 6.92
C ASN A 49 -4.14 -6.33 6.57
N LEU A 50 -4.45 -5.07 6.27
CA LEU A 50 -3.43 -4.06 5.99
C LEU A 50 -2.56 -3.73 7.20
N ALA A 51 -3.14 -3.69 8.39
CA ALA A 51 -2.42 -3.48 9.64
C ALA A 51 -1.40 -4.62 9.89
N SER A 52 -1.76 -5.87 9.61
CA SER A 52 -0.83 -7.01 9.67
C SER A 52 0.32 -6.84 8.68
N THR A 53 0.01 -6.49 7.42
CA THR A 53 1.02 -6.28 6.37
C THR A 53 2.04 -5.20 6.74
N VAL A 54 1.58 -4.03 7.22
CA VAL A 54 2.49 -2.94 7.57
C VAL A 54 3.26 -3.22 8.87
N ARG A 55 2.65 -3.92 9.85
CA ARG A 55 3.36 -4.37 11.07
C ARG A 55 4.53 -5.28 10.74
N SER A 56 4.32 -6.25 9.84
CA SER A 56 5.39 -7.14 9.36
C SER A 56 6.62 -6.36 8.86
N VAL A 57 6.42 -5.21 8.20
CA VAL A 57 7.52 -4.37 7.75
C VAL A 57 8.17 -3.62 8.92
N ILE A 58 7.40 -2.85 9.69
CA ILE A 58 7.96 -1.95 10.71
C ILE A 58 8.66 -2.70 11.85
N ASP A 59 8.19 -3.91 12.17
CA ASP A 59 8.74 -4.72 13.27
C ASP A 59 10.01 -5.47 12.87
N ASN A 60 10.20 -5.77 11.59
CA ASN A 60 11.29 -6.64 11.12
C ASN A 60 12.43 -5.94 10.39
N ILE A 61 12.28 -4.66 9.99
CA ILE A 61 13.32 -3.96 9.23
C ILE A 61 13.82 -2.68 9.90
N LYS A 62 15.10 -2.40 9.67
CA LYS A 62 15.75 -1.11 9.95
C LYS A 62 16.21 -0.49 8.63
N PRO A 63 16.28 0.85 8.51
CA PRO A 63 16.63 1.50 7.26
C PRO A 63 18.10 1.30 6.90
N TYR A 64 18.36 1.02 5.62
CA TYR A 64 19.71 1.07 5.06
C TYR A 64 20.02 2.47 4.50
N LYS A 65 21.30 2.78 4.29
CA LYS A 65 21.68 4.01 3.55
C LYS A 65 21.18 3.94 2.10
N SER A 66 21.20 2.75 1.50
CA SER A 66 20.77 2.53 0.12
C SER A 66 19.25 2.50 -0.01
N TYR A 67 18.71 3.26 -0.97
CA TYR A 67 17.32 3.21 -1.37
C TYR A 67 16.92 1.80 -1.78
N LYS A 68 17.62 1.20 -2.76
CA LYS A 68 17.28 -0.15 -3.25
C LYS A 68 17.28 -1.21 -2.15
N LYS A 69 18.28 -1.21 -1.26
CA LYS A 69 18.31 -2.19 -0.14
C LYS A 69 17.12 -2.03 0.79
N THR A 70 16.72 -0.79 1.08
CA THR A 70 15.56 -0.51 1.93
C THR A 70 14.25 -0.88 1.24
N ALA A 71 14.09 -0.51 -0.04
CA ALA A 71 12.91 -0.88 -0.83
C ALA A 71 12.75 -2.41 -0.93
N ASN A 72 13.86 -3.14 -1.11
CA ASN A 72 13.84 -4.60 -1.14
C ASN A 72 13.36 -5.21 0.19
N SER A 73 13.89 -4.74 1.32
CA SER A 73 13.45 -5.24 2.63
C SER A 73 11.99 -4.87 2.95
N ILE A 74 11.51 -3.69 2.52
CA ILE A 74 10.09 -3.31 2.65
C ILE A 74 9.23 -4.28 1.84
N ALA A 75 9.54 -4.47 0.56
CA ALA A 75 8.79 -5.35 -0.33
C ALA A 75 8.76 -6.79 0.17
N GLU A 76 9.90 -7.32 0.60
CA GLU A 76 10.03 -8.69 1.09
C GLU A 76 9.20 -8.93 2.36
N MET A 77 9.32 -8.05 3.36
CA MET A 77 8.56 -8.20 4.60
C MET A 77 7.06 -7.93 4.41
N ALA A 78 6.69 -7.03 3.50
CA ALA A 78 5.29 -6.80 3.15
C ALA A 78 4.68 -8.05 2.51
N LEU A 79 5.39 -8.70 1.58
CA LEU A 79 4.93 -9.95 0.96
C LEU A 79 4.81 -11.08 1.98
N MET A 80 5.81 -11.25 2.86
CA MET A 80 5.78 -12.30 3.89
C MET A 80 4.68 -12.09 4.93
N GLY A 81 4.31 -10.83 5.22
CA GLY A 81 3.28 -10.49 6.19
C GLY A 81 1.91 -10.19 5.59
N ALA A 82 1.77 -10.26 4.27
CA ALA A 82 0.52 -9.97 3.58
C ALA A 82 -0.58 -10.93 4.03
N ARG A 83 -1.75 -10.38 4.36
CA ARG A 83 -2.96 -11.14 4.69
C ARG A 83 -4.15 -10.59 3.93
N GLY A 84 -5.03 -11.48 3.47
CA GLY A 84 -6.19 -11.11 2.67
C GLY A 84 -5.85 -10.42 1.35
N ASN A 85 -6.89 -10.19 0.55
CA ASN A 85 -6.73 -9.54 -0.76
C ASN A 85 -6.14 -8.13 -0.64
N SER A 86 -6.60 -7.33 0.32
CA SER A 86 -6.11 -5.96 0.50
C SER A 86 -4.63 -5.92 0.91
N GLY A 87 -4.18 -6.85 1.77
CA GLY A 87 -2.78 -6.97 2.14
C GLY A 87 -1.89 -7.42 0.99
N ILE A 88 -2.36 -8.39 0.19
CA ILE A 88 -1.65 -8.87 -1.01
C ILE A 88 -1.51 -7.74 -2.04
N ILE A 89 -2.59 -7.03 -2.38
CA ILE A 89 -2.58 -5.92 -3.34
C ILE A 89 -1.55 -4.86 -2.91
N PHE A 90 -1.59 -4.46 -1.63
CA PHE A 90 -0.66 -3.47 -1.09
C PHE A 90 0.80 -3.97 -1.12
N ALA A 91 1.04 -5.23 -0.77
CA ALA A 91 2.37 -5.83 -0.84
C ALA A 91 2.88 -5.94 -2.29
N GLN A 92 2.01 -6.22 -3.25
CA GLN A 92 2.34 -6.32 -4.67
C GLN A 92 2.66 -4.95 -5.29
N PHE A 93 1.99 -3.89 -4.83
CA PHE A 93 2.39 -2.52 -5.14
C PHE A 93 3.83 -2.24 -4.70
N LEU A 94 4.16 -2.53 -3.44
CA LEU A 94 5.52 -2.31 -2.90
C LEU A 94 6.56 -3.19 -3.61
N TYR A 95 6.21 -4.44 -3.91
CA TYR A 95 7.05 -5.35 -4.67
C TYR A 95 7.31 -4.84 -6.08
N GLY A 96 6.28 -4.48 -6.84
CA GLY A 96 6.41 -3.92 -8.19
C GLY A 96 7.27 -2.66 -8.18
N ALA A 97 7.01 -1.72 -7.27
CA ALA A 97 7.81 -0.51 -7.13
C ALA A 97 9.29 -0.82 -6.84
N ASN A 98 9.57 -1.81 -5.99
CA ASN A 98 10.95 -2.27 -5.76
C ASN A 98 11.57 -2.88 -7.03
N GLN A 99 10.88 -3.77 -7.72
CA GLN A 99 11.40 -4.43 -8.93
C GLN A 99 11.79 -3.43 -10.02
N GLU A 100 10.98 -2.39 -10.17
CA GLU A 100 11.14 -1.37 -11.20
C GLU A 100 12.08 -0.21 -10.80
N THR A 101 12.47 -0.17 -9.52
CA THR A 101 13.46 0.80 -9.02
C THR A 101 14.89 0.38 -9.39
N PRO A 102 15.73 1.29 -9.92
CA PRO A 102 17.13 0.99 -10.22
C PRO A 102 17.95 0.69 -8.96
N ASN A 103 19.00 -0.13 -9.10
CA ASN A 103 19.88 -0.47 -7.97
C ASN A 103 20.81 0.70 -7.59
N LYS A 104 20.28 1.67 -6.85
CA LYS A 104 20.98 2.90 -6.45
C LYS A 104 20.86 3.19 -4.95
N LYS A 105 21.84 3.92 -4.43
CA LYS A 105 21.81 4.41 -3.03
C LYS A 105 20.75 5.49 -2.82
N THR A 106 20.49 6.29 -3.84
CA THR A 106 19.49 7.35 -3.85
C THR A 106 18.80 7.37 -5.22
N ILE A 107 17.55 7.78 -5.28
CA ILE A 107 16.81 7.95 -6.54
C ILE A 107 16.25 9.38 -6.65
N ASN A 108 16.07 9.87 -7.87
CA ASN A 108 15.40 11.14 -8.16
C ASN A 108 13.89 10.94 -8.46
N LEU A 109 13.20 12.05 -8.76
CA LEU A 109 11.76 12.03 -9.09
C LEU A 109 11.45 11.15 -10.30
N SER A 110 12.23 11.27 -11.38
CA SER A 110 12.01 10.50 -12.61
C SER A 110 12.10 8.99 -12.35
N GLU A 111 13.15 8.56 -11.64
CA GLU A 111 13.36 7.17 -11.25
C GLU A 111 12.25 6.65 -10.32
N PHE A 112 11.80 7.47 -9.37
CA PHE A 112 10.67 7.13 -8.50
C PHE A 112 9.37 7.00 -9.29
N ALA A 113 9.05 7.98 -10.13
CA ALA A 113 7.83 8.03 -10.92
C ALA A 113 7.74 6.84 -11.89
N ASP A 114 8.83 6.52 -12.59
CA ASP A 114 8.90 5.34 -13.46
C ASP A 114 8.66 4.05 -12.65
N SER A 115 9.23 3.92 -11.45
CA SER A 115 9.07 2.73 -10.61
C SER A 115 7.63 2.54 -10.11
N ILE A 116 6.98 3.63 -9.68
CA ILE A 116 5.59 3.61 -9.21
C ILE A 116 4.64 3.34 -10.38
N TYR A 117 4.85 3.97 -11.53
CA TYR A 117 4.02 3.74 -12.72
C TYR A 117 4.07 2.29 -13.18
N LYS A 118 5.27 1.70 -13.28
CA LYS A 118 5.41 0.30 -13.71
C LYS A 118 4.90 -0.70 -12.67
N SER A 119 4.78 -0.30 -11.39
CA SER A 119 4.19 -1.15 -10.34
C SER A 119 2.72 -1.49 -10.58
N ILE A 120 1.99 -0.68 -11.38
CA ILE A 120 0.57 -0.91 -11.72
C ILE A 120 0.36 -2.32 -12.29
N ALA A 121 1.25 -2.79 -13.16
CA ALA A 121 1.13 -4.13 -13.76
C ALA A 121 1.16 -5.24 -12.69
N TYR A 122 2.05 -5.15 -11.71
CA TYR A 122 2.17 -6.11 -10.62
C TYR A 122 0.90 -6.16 -9.76
N VAL A 123 0.34 -4.98 -9.49
CA VAL A 123 -0.89 -4.81 -8.72
C VAL A 123 -2.08 -5.46 -9.42
N TYR A 124 -2.31 -5.14 -10.70
CA TYR A 124 -3.42 -5.72 -11.45
C TYR A 124 -3.26 -7.23 -11.67
N GLU A 125 -2.04 -7.70 -11.95
CA GLU A 125 -1.80 -9.12 -12.18
C GLU A 125 -1.89 -9.99 -10.91
N SER A 126 -1.84 -9.37 -9.73
CA SER A 126 -1.98 -10.05 -8.44
C SER A 126 -3.43 -10.42 -8.10
N VAL A 127 -4.39 -9.82 -8.78
CA VAL A 127 -5.83 -10.07 -8.61
C VAL A 127 -6.32 -10.87 -9.80
N GLU A 128 -7.11 -11.92 -9.54
CA GLU A 128 -7.67 -12.74 -10.62
C GLU A 128 -8.67 -11.96 -11.47
N ASN A 129 -9.58 -11.24 -10.81
CA ASN A 129 -10.60 -10.40 -11.44
C ASN A 129 -10.45 -8.95 -10.93
N PRO A 130 -9.57 -8.14 -11.55
CA PRO A 130 -9.38 -6.74 -11.17
C PRO A 130 -10.68 -5.93 -11.32
N VAL A 131 -11.01 -5.14 -10.30
CA VAL A 131 -12.24 -4.33 -10.29
C VAL A 131 -11.88 -2.85 -10.11
N GLU A 132 -12.30 -2.02 -11.05
CA GLU A 132 -12.20 -0.57 -10.93
C GLU A 132 -13.19 -0.03 -9.89
N GLY A 133 -12.86 1.10 -9.26
CA GLY A 133 -13.54 1.60 -8.07
C GLY A 133 -13.02 1.01 -6.76
N THR A 134 -11.83 0.40 -6.77
CA THR A 134 -11.16 -0.17 -5.59
C THR A 134 -9.79 0.48 -5.36
N MET A 135 -9.02 -0.04 -4.38
CA MET A 135 -7.60 0.31 -4.19
C MET A 135 -6.78 0.32 -5.49
N LEU A 136 -7.08 -0.58 -6.45
CA LEU A 136 -6.41 -0.65 -7.75
C LEU A 136 -6.49 0.68 -8.52
N THR A 137 -7.70 1.26 -8.57
CA THR A 137 -7.96 2.54 -9.26
C THR A 137 -7.20 3.68 -8.63
N VAL A 138 -7.21 3.78 -7.30
CA VAL A 138 -6.52 4.86 -6.59
C VAL A 138 -5.00 4.76 -6.74
N ILE A 139 -4.44 3.55 -6.68
CA ILE A 139 -3.02 3.32 -6.95
C ILE A 139 -2.67 3.75 -8.38
N LYS A 140 -3.48 3.36 -9.36
CA LYS A 140 -3.29 3.70 -10.77
C LYS A 140 -3.34 5.21 -11.00
N ASP A 141 -4.40 5.88 -10.55
CA ASP A 141 -4.59 7.32 -10.75
C ASP A 141 -3.44 8.12 -10.10
N TRP A 142 -3.01 7.71 -8.91
CA TRP A 142 -1.86 8.32 -8.24
C TRP A 142 -0.56 8.10 -9.00
N ALA A 143 -0.30 6.87 -9.44
CA ALA A 143 0.89 6.51 -10.19
C ALA A 143 0.98 7.23 -11.54
N GLU A 144 -0.14 7.37 -12.25
CA GLU A 144 -0.25 8.13 -13.50
C GLU A 144 0.05 9.62 -13.29
N PHE A 145 -0.47 10.23 -12.23
CA PHE A 145 -0.15 11.61 -11.87
C PHE A 145 1.33 11.82 -11.56
N ILE A 146 1.93 10.96 -10.73
CA ILE A 146 3.36 11.09 -10.41
C ILE A 146 4.20 10.93 -11.68
N TYR A 147 3.81 10.02 -12.58
CA TYR A 147 4.46 9.82 -13.88
C TYR A 147 4.35 11.03 -14.80
N SER A 148 3.19 11.70 -14.88
CA SER A 148 3.05 12.91 -15.70
C SER A 148 3.96 14.03 -15.22
N GLN A 149 4.30 14.05 -13.93
CA GLN A 149 5.19 15.05 -13.33
C GLN A 149 6.67 14.67 -13.38
N LYS A 150 7.06 13.52 -13.94
CA LYS A 150 8.42 12.96 -13.81
C LYS A 150 9.57 13.84 -14.33
N ASN A 151 9.28 14.72 -15.30
CA ASN A 151 10.23 15.66 -15.90
C ASN A 151 10.05 17.11 -15.39
N SER A 152 9.20 17.32 -14.39
CA SER A 152 8.99 18.64 -13.81
C SER A 152 10.31 19.17 -13.25
N ILE A 153 10.61 20.45 -13.49
CA ILE A 153 11.74 21.19 -12.90
C ILE A 153 11.43 21.53 -11.42
N GLY A 154 10.67 20.66 -10.74
CA GLY A 154 10.09 20.87 -9.43
C GLY A 154 10.76 20.05 -8.33
N ASP A 155 10.43 20.42 -7.10
CA ASP A 155 10.82 19.68 -5.90
C ASP A 155 10.06 18.33 -5.84
N PHE A 156 10.79 17.24 -5.60
CA PHE A 156 10.23 15.91 -5.38
C PHE A 156 9.12 15.94 -4.32
N ASP A 157 9.35 16.72 -3.26
CA ASP A 157 8.41 16.86 -2.15
C ASP A 157 7.10 17.51 -2.60
N LEU A 158 7.18 18.54 -3.46
CA LEU A 158 6.01 19.27 -3.95
C LEU A 158 5.12 18.39 -4.83
N VAL A 159 5.73 17.55 -5.68
CA VAL A 159 4.98 16.61 -6.52
C VAL A 159 4.20 15.62 -5.65
N LEU A 160 4.82 15.08 -4.61
CA LEU A 160 4.11 14.21 -3.67
C LEU A 160 3.03 14.94 -2.88
N ILE A 161 3.29 16.16 -2.42
CA ILE A 161 2.28 16.98 -1.71
C ILE A 161 1.06 17.24 -2.61
N ASN A 162 1.27 17.63 -3.86
CA ASN A 162 0.19 17.92 -4.81
C ASN A 162 -0.59 16.67 -5.23
N SER A 163 0.02 15.49 -5.14
CA SER A 163 -0.65 14.22 -5.44
C SER A 163 -1.80 13.88 -4.47
N MET A 164 -1.88 14.57 -3.33
CA MET A 164 -2.97 14.39 -2.36
C MET A 164 -4.35 14.70 -2.96
N GLU A 165 -4.45 15.73 -3.81
CA GLU A 165 -5.72 16.10 -4.45
C GLU A 165 -6.21 14.99 -5.40
N VAL A 166 -5.29 14.37 -6.15
CA VAL A 166 -5.59 13.24 -7.03
C VAL A 166 -6.08 12.03 -6.22
N LEU A 167 -5.42 11.73 -5.10
CA LEU A 167 -5.80 10.64 -4.20
C LEU A 167 -7.20 10.85 -3.62
N GLU A 168 -7.50 12.05 -3.12
CA GLU A 168 -8.80 12.37 -2.52
C GLU A 168 -9.93 12.33 -3.56
N LYS A 169 -9.67 12.86 -4.76
CA LYS A 169 -10.61 12.78 -5.87
C LYS A 169 -10.89 11.33 -6.27
N SER A 170 -9.85 10.55 -6.54
CA SER A 170 -9.98 9.15 -6.96
C SER A 170 -10.70 8.30 -5.90
N LEU A 171 -10.38 8.51 -4.62
CA LEU A 171 -11.06 7.87 -3.51
C LEU A 171 -12.56 8.21 -3.49
N LYS A 172 -12.93 9.48 -3.64
CA LYS A 172 -14.35 9.88 -3.67
C LYS A 172 -15.10 9.23 -4.83
N GLU A 173 -14.44 9.08 -5.99
CA GLU A 173 -15.03 8.43 -7.16
C GLU A 173 -15.23 6.91 -6.97
N THR A 174 -14.54 6.25 -6.03
CA THR A 174 -14.80 4.83 -5.73
C THR A 174 -16.27 4.58 -5.35
N THR A 175 -16.89 5.52 -4.64
CA THR A 175 -18.30 5.42 -4.23
C THR A 175 -19.24 5.25 -5.42
N THR A 176 -19.02 5.98 -6.52
CA THR A 176 -19.94 5.93 -7.68
C THR A 176 -19.60 4.82 -8.67
N LYS A 177 -18.35 4.32 -8.67
CA LYS A 177 -17.87 3.26 -9.58
C LYS A 177 -18.44 1.88 -9.25
N LEU A 178 -18.80 1.60 -7.99
CA LEU A 178 -19.32 0.31 -7.56
C LEU A 178 -20.72 0.40 -6.96
N LYS A 179 -21.65 -0.45 -7.42
CA LYS A 179 -23.04 -0.46 -6.94
C LYS A 179 -23.15 -0.65 -5.42
N ALA A 180 -22.34 -1.53 -4.83
CA ALA A 180 -22.35 -1.78 -3.39
C ALA A 180 -21.93 -0.53 -2.60
N LEU A 181 -20.85 0.14 -3.04
CA LEU A 181 -20.36 1.36 -2.43
C LEU A 181 -21.39 2.51 -2.58
N ASN A 182 -21.93 2.69 -3.79
CA ASN A 182 -22.93 3.73 -4.07
C ASN A 182 -24.17 3.60 -3.18
N LYS A 183 -24.72 2.38 -3.03
CA LYS A 183 -25.86 2.11 -2.14
C LYS A 183 -25.59 2.45 -0.68
N SER A 184 -24.35 2.27 -0.23
CA SER A 184 -23.94 2.56 1.16
C SER A 184 -23.49 4.01 1.38
N GLY A 185 -23.23 4.76 0.30
CA GLY A 185 -22.59 6.09 0.36
C GLY A 185 -21.13 6.06 0.85
N LEU A 186 -20.51 4.88 0.94
CA LEU A 186 -19.14 4.70 1.43
C LEU A 186 -18.13 4.69 0.29
N VAL A 187 -16.87 4.97 0.61
CA VAL A 187 -15.72 4.77 -0.28
C VAL A 187 -15.17 3.35 -0.11
N ASP A 188 -14.34 2.89 -1.06
CA ASP A 188 -13.64 1.61 -0.93
C ASP A 188 -12.68 1.63 0.28
N ALA A 189 -12.74 0.57 1.09
CA ALA A 189 -11.95 0.47 2.33
C ALA A 189 -10.44 0.36 2.05
N GLY A 190 -10.07 -0.43 1.04
CA GLY A 190 -8.68 -0.59 0.63
C GLY A 190 -8.10 0.70 0.06
N ALA A 191 -8.85 1.37 -0.81
CA ALA A 191 -8.53 2.68 -1.34
C ALA A 191 -8.32 3.71 -0.23
N LYS A 192 -9.24 3.78 0.75
CA LYS A 192 -9.13 4.70 1.89
C LYS A 192 -7.83 4.47 2.65
N ALA A 193 -7.47 3.21 2.90
CA ALA A 193 -6.24 2.86 3.60
C ALA A 193 -4.99 3.26 2.79
N PHE A 194 -4.99 3.07 1.47
CA PHE A 194 -3.90 3.54 0.62
C PHE A 194 -3.75 5.07 0.64
N VAL A 195 -4.86 5.81 0.57
CA VAL A 195 -4.85 7.28 0.71
C VAL A 195 -4.29 7.72 2.06
N LEU A 196 -4.70 7.07 3.16
CA LEU A 196 -4.17 7.33 4.50
C LEU A 196 -2.66 7.05 4.59
N PHE A 197 -2.20 5.96 3.97
CA PHE A 197 -0.78 5.63 3.89
C PHE A 197 0.02 6.73 3.19
N VAL A 198 -0.41 7.16 1.99
CA VAL A 198 0.30 8.21 1.26
C VAL A 198 0.22 9.55 2.00
N LYS A 199 -0.92 9.87 2.63
CA LYS A 199 -1.06 11.05 3.49
C LYS A 199 -0.03 11.05 4.63
N GLY A 200 0.14 9.92 5.32
CA GLY A 200 1.16 9.80 6.37
C GLY A 200 2.59 9.98 5.85
N ALA A 201 2.89 9.47 4.65
CA ALA A 201 4.18 9.72 3.99
C ALA A 201 4.38 11.21 3.65
N ILE A 202 3.35 11.88 3.15
CA ILE A 202 3.34 13.34 2.88
C ILE A 202 3.52 14.14 4.17
N ASP A 203 2.90 13.73 5.28
CA ASP A 203 3.07 14.39 6.57
C ASP A 203 4.51 14.28 7.08
N PHE A 204 5.18 13.15 6.86
CA PHE A 204 6.62 13.05 7.11
C PHE A 204 7.41 14.00 6.19
N ILE A 205 7.00 14.13 4.92
CA ILE A 205 7.64 15.02 3.96
C ILE A 205 7.59 16.48 4.42
N LYS A 206 6.42 16.94 4.84
CA LYS A 206 6.21 18.31 5.33
C LYS A 206 6.97 18.58 6.62
N ASN A 207 7.00 17.63 7.56
CA ASN A 207 7.45 17.90 8.93
C ASN A 207 8.86 17.41 9.27
N ARG A 208 9.40 16.42 8.55
CA ARG A 208 10.71 15.78 8.78
C ARG A 208 10.98 15.34 10.24
N ASN A 209 9.94 15.13 11.03
CA ASN A 209 10.05 14.85 12.47
C ASN A 209 10.15 13.34 12.75
N ILE A 210 11.37 12.81 12.65
CA ILE A 210 11.65 11.39 12.90
C ILE A 210 11.34 10.99 14.35
N ARG A 211 11.57 11.88 15.34
CA ARG A 211 11.32 11.56 16.75
C ARG A 211 9.85 11.24 17.00
N LYS A 212 8.94 12.03 16.41
CA LYS A 212 7.49 11.81 16.49
C LYS A 212 7.09 10.45 15.89
N ILE A 213 7.73 10.05 14.78
CA ILE A 213 7.45 8.78 14.10
C ILE A 213 7.87 7.60 14.98
N VAL A 214 9.09 7.63 15.51
CA VAL A 214 9.62 6.54 16.34
C VAL A 214 8.82 6.39 17.64
N PHE A 215 8.45 7.51 18.28
CA PHE A 215 7.65 7.46 19.51
C PHE A 215 6.25 6.85 19.28
N ARG A 216 5.61 7.17 18.15
CA ARG A 216 4.30 6.57 17.80
C ARG A 216 4.40 5.07 17.51
N SER A 217 5.49 4.60 16.90
CA SER A 217 5.67 3.15 16.66
C SER A 217 5.84 2.34 17.95
N THR A 218 6.27 2.96 19.04
CA THR A 218 6.46 2.28 20.33
C THR A 218 5.17 2.17 21.17
N GLU A 219 4.17 3.00 20.91
CA GLU A 219 2.83 2.81 21.48
C GLU A 219 2.19 1.61 20.78
N LYS A 220 2.26 0.44 21.40
CA LYS A 220 1.63 -0.78 20.88
C LYS A 220 0.13 -0.55 20.67
N ILE A 221 -0.27 -0.32 19.42
CA ILE A 221 -1.68 -0.33 19.02
C ILE A 221 -2.16 -1.78 19.16
N SER A 222 -2.91 -2.06 20.22
CA SER A 222 -3.47 -3.37 20.53
C SER A 222 -4.48 -3.79 19.47
N LEU A 223 -4.29 -4.98 18.90
CA LEU A 223 -5.29 -5.66 18.08
C LEU A 223 -6.45 -6.11 18.98
N ILE A 224 -7.43 -5.23 19.21
CA ILE A 224 -8.69 -5.65 19.84
C ILE A 224 -9.60 -6.14 18.72
N HIS A 225 -9.57 -7.45 18.49
CA HIS A 225 -10.57 -8.11 17.67
C HIS A 225 -11.84 -8.23 18.53
N THR A 226 -12.86 -7.42 18.21
CA THR A 226 -14.20 -7.67 18.74
C THR A 226 -15.01 -8.25 17.59
N GLU A 227 -15.13 -9.57 17.54
CA GLU A 227 -16.05 -10.24 16.62
C GLU A 227 -17.47 -9.89 17.02
N LYS A 228 -18.06 -8.87 16.38
CA LYS A 228 -19.52 -8.70 16.36
C LYS A 228 -20.05 -9.59 15.24
N ILE A 229 -20.55 -10.77 15.64
CA ILE A 229 -21.26 -11.71 14.79
C ILE A 229 -22.47 -10.98 14.18
N THR A 230 -22.54 -10.95 12.85
CA THR A 230 -23.72 -10.48 12.09
C THR A 230 -24.42 -11.69 11.48
N ASP A 231 -25.76 -11.76 11.60
CA ASP A 231 -26.64 -12.87 11.20
C ASP A 231 -26.84 -13.04 9.67
N GLU A 232 -25.83 -12.77 8.84
CA GLU A 232 -25.90 -13.07 7.40
C GLU A 232 -25.18 -14.39 7.09
N GLU A 233 -25.81 -15.32 6.37
CA GLU A 233 -25.18 -16.55 5.89
C GLU A 233 -24.05 -16.24 4.89
N ILE A 234 -22.81 -16.19 5.38
CA ILE A 234 -21.61 -16.04 4.55
C ILE A 234 -21.17 -17.42 4.04
N LYS A 235 -21.33 -17.66 2.74
CA LYS A 235 -21.08 -18.97 2.08
C LYS A 235 -19.60 -19.41 2.10
N TYR A 236 -18.65 -18.47 2.15
CA TYR A 236 -17.21 -18.74 2.18
C TYR A 236 -16.51 -17.76 3.12
N ARG A 237 -16.00 -18.23 4.26
CA ARG A 237 -15.49 -17.39 5.36
C ARG A 237 -13.96 -17.34 5.49
N PHE A 238 -13.22 -18.03 4.63
CA PHE A 238 -11.79 -18.24 4.82
C PHE A 238 -11.02 -17.89 3.56
N CYS A 239 -10.21 -16.83 3.63
CA CYS A 239 -9.09 -16.63 2.72
C CYS A 239 -7.94 -17.57 3.14
N THR A 240 -7.33 -18.26 2.18
CA THR A 240 -6.12 -19.06 2.41
C THR A 240 -5.01 -18.49 1.54
N GLU A 241 -3.96 -17.98 2.17
CA GLU A 241 -2.79 -17.44 1.48
C GLU A 241 -1.58 -18.35 1.69
N ALA A 242 -0.80 -18.55 0.63
CA ALA A 242 0.46 -19.29 0.68
C ALA A 242 1.51 -18.63 -0.22
N ILE A 243 2.77 -18.61 0.24
CA ILE A 243 3.91 -18.18 -0.56
C ILE A 243 4.64 -19.44 -1.04
N ILE A 244 4.69 -19.61 -2.35
CA ILE A 244 5.42 -20.71 -2.99
C ILE A 244 6.78 -20.19 -3.47
N LYS A 245 7.86 -20.80 -3.00
CA LYS A 245 9.24 -20.48 -3.40
C LYS A 245 9.83 -21.59 -4.25
N ASN A 246 10.81 -21.25 -5.08
CA ASN A 246 11.59 -22.21 -5.88
C ASN A 246 10.73 -23.08 -6.83
N ILE A 247 9.78 -22.46 -7.53
CA ILE A 247 8.94 -23.15 -8.51
C ILE A 247 9.67 -23.27 -9.85
N SER A 248 9.52 -24.41 -10.52
CA SER A 248 9.96 -24.60 -11.91
C SER A 248 8.86 -24.27 -12.92
N GLN A 249 7.61 -24.26 -12.47
CA GLN A 249 6.43 -23.98 -13.28
C GLN A 249 6.25 -22.47 -13.49
N SER A 250 5.72 -22.11 -14.65
CA SER A 250 5.34 -20.73 -14.97
C SER A 250 4.08 -20.29 -14.21
N LYS A 251 3.93 -18.97 -14.04
CA LYS A 251 2.72 -18.36 -13.46
C LYS A 251 1.43 -18.79 -14.19
N LYS A 252 1.49 -18.97 -15.52
CA LYS A 252 0.36 -19.38 -16.34
C LYS A 252 -0.06 -20.83 -16.05
N GLU A 253 0.91 -21.73 -15.91
CA GLU A 253 0.66 -23.13 -15.57
C GLU A 253 0.07 -23.26 -14.17
N LEU A 254 0.62 -22.53 -13.20
CA LEU A 254 0.06 -22.51 -11.84
C LEU A 254 -1.36 -21.95 -11.79
N LYS A 255 -1.64 -20.82 -12.46
CA LYS A 255 -3.01 -20.29 -12.54
C LYS A 255 -3.98 -21.28 -13.16
N SER A 256 -3.59 -21.92 -14.26
CA SER A 256 -4.44 -22.92 -14.92
C SER A 256 -4.65 -24.19 -14.09
N PHE A 257 -3.70 -24.55 -13.23
CA PHE A 257 -3.86 -25.67 -12.30
C PHE A 257 -4.78 -25.31 -11.14
N LEU A 258 -4.53 -24.17 -10.48
CA LEU A 258 -5.32 -23.70 -9.33
C LEU A 258 -6.79 -23.49 -9.71
N SER A 259 -7.07 -22.88 -10.86
CA SER A 259 -8.44 -22.65 -11.34
C SER A 259 -9.27 -23.92 -11.54
N LYS A 260 -8.64 -25.11 -11.59
CA LYS A 260 -9.33 -26.41 -11.69
C LYS A 260 -9.74 -26.96 -10.33
N ILE A 261 -9.07 -26.54 -9.26
CA ILE A 261 -9.24 -27.11 -7.91
C ILE A 261 -10.00 -26.18 -6.94
N GLY A 262 -10.27 -24.93 -7.35
CA GLY A 262 -11.07 -23.96 -6.60
C GLY A 262 -10.31 -22.67 -6.36
#